data_AF-A0A4U8SGN7-F1
#
_entry.id   AF-A0A4U8SGN7-F1
#
_cell.length_a   1.000
_cell.length_b   1.000
_cell.length_c   1.000
_cell.angle_alpha   90.00
_cell.angle_beta   90.00
_cell.angle_gamma   90.00
#
_symmetry.space_group_name_H-M   'P 1'
#
loop_
_entity.id
_entity.type
_entity.pdbx_description
1 polymer ?
#
loop_
_entity_poly.entity_id
_entity_poly.type
_entity_poly.pdbx_seq_one_letter_code
_entity_poly.pdbx_strand_id
1 'polypeptide(L)'
;MEEELQNNAPETQELQEPQEPIEQTEQTEPPNKQELLSGLKAELEQNMKSFEADFARKAKDFIEQNPDLEELFFENKEAFFEKILALQNEFIKTEIESKQDAISNLEGEITLDNQLGAIEKAKADFQQEHPDVDIQELLVFYSQELTPREQQAFESLAPTELFNALYELYTSKGGGGEQEEKLPQQVKGYPSDISQSANDSLPTERY
;
A
#
# COMPACT_ATOMS: atom_id res chain seq x y z
N MET A 1 74.97 4.58 41.88
CA MET A 1 75.98 3.51 41.73
C MET A 1 75.48 2.32 42.53
N GLU A 2 74.31 1.75 42.21
CA GLU A 2 73.97 1.00 40.97
C GLU A 2 74.96 -0.17 40.80
N GLU A 3 74.55 -1.43 40.64
CA GLU A 3 73.34 -1.95 39.99
C GLU A 3 73.07 -3.40 40.44
N GLU A 4 71.79 -3.74 40.48
CA GLU A 4 71.25 -5.08 40.72
C GLU A 4 71.48 -6.00 39.51
N LEU A 5 71.90 -7.24 39.78
CA LEU A 5 71.76 -8.37 38.87
C LEU A 5 70.72 -9.30 39.50
N GLN A 6 69.54 -9.39 38.91
CA GLN A 6 68.57 -10.41 39.30
C GLN A 6 67.97 -11.11 38.10
N ASN A 7 67.87 -12.42 38.30
CA ASN A 7 67.77 -13.45 37.29
C ASN A 7 66.36 -13.56 36.70
N ASN A 8 66.39 -13.64 35.38
CA ASN A 8 65.47 -14.28 34.45
C ASN A 8 64.57 -15.40 35.04
N ALA A 9 63.26 -15.17 35.06
CA ALA A 9 62.21 -16.18 34.96
C ALA A 9 61.28 -15.75 33.79
N PRO A 10 60.81 -16.67 32.93
CA PRO A 10 60.00 -16.29 31.78
C PRO A 10 58.56 -15.99 32.23
N GLU A 11 58.17 -14.72 32.16
CA GLU A 11 56.77 -14.33 32.27
C GLU A 11 56.00 -14.79 31.02
N THR A 12 54.92 -15.48 31.29
CA THR A 12 53.86 -15.87 30.37
C THR A 12 53.37 -14.64 29.61
N GLN A 13 53.66 -14.55 28.32
CA GLN A 13 53.02 -13.59 27.43
C GLN A 13 51.54 -13.94 27.32
N GLU A 14 50.70 -13.20 28.06
CA GLU A 14 49.29 -13.08 27.74
C GLU A 14 49.17 -12.47 26.34
N LEU A 15 48.71 -13.28 25.39
CA LEU A 15 48.29 -12.86 24.07
C LEU A 15 47.12 -11.86 24.23
N GLN A 16 47.43 -10.56 24.21
CA GLN A 16 46.42 -9.54 23.94
C GLN A 16 45.98 -9.70 22.48
N GLU A 17 44.79 -10.26 22.30
CA GLU A 17 44.10 -10.24 21.01
C GLU A 17 43.93 -8.78 20.54
N PRO A 18 44.21 -8.46 19.27
CA PRO A 18 43.93 -7.15 18.72
C PRO A 18 42.41 -6.91 18.77
N GLN A 19 41.99 -5.88 19.52
CA GLN A 19 40.63 -5.37 19.39
C GLN A 19 40.49 -4.77 17.99
N GLU A 20 39.78 -5.49 17.12
CA GLU A 20 39.30 -4.96 15.85
C GLU A 20 38.45 -3.70 16.12
N PRO A 21 38.57 -2.64 15.29
CA PRO A 21 37.64 -1.54 15.34
C PRO A 21 36.24 -2.09 15.16
N ILE A 22 35.37 -1.81 16.12
CA ILE A 22 33.95 -2.12 16.03
C ILE A 22 33.44 -1.42 14.78
N GLU A 23 33.25 -2.16 13.68
CA GLU A 23 32.45 -1.71 12.56
C GLU A 23 31.09 -1.35 13.16
N GLN A 24 30.80 -0.05 13.20
CA GLN A 24 29.44 0.41 13.29
C GLN A 24 28.77 -0.16 12.05
N THR A 25 28.11 -1.30 12.20
CA THR A 25 27.04 -1.69 11.31
C THR A 25 26.07 -0.52 11.36
N GLU A 26 26.14 0.36 10.36
CA GLU A 26 25.01 1.18 9.96
C GLU A 26 23.86 0.20 9.81
N GLN A 27 23.05 0.08 10.86
CA GLN A 27 21.69 -0.38 10.73
C GLN A 27 21.03 0.68 9.85
N THR A 28 21.17 0.48 8.55
CA THR A 28 20.29 1.07 7.56
C THR A 28 18.93 0.52 7.93
N GLU A 29 18.21 1.30 8.74
CA GLU A 29 16.78 1.16 8.92
C GLU A 29 16.19 0.98 7.52
N PRO A 30 15.39 -0.08 7.28
CA PRO A 30 14.90 -0.34 5.93
C PRO A 30 14.18 0.93 5.46
N PRO A 31 14.52 1.44 4.26
CA PRO A 31 13.93 2.69 3.79
C PRO A 31 12.42 2.60 3.90
N ASN A 32 11.78 3.67 4.39
CA ASN A 32 10.32 3.72 4.41
C ASN A 32 9.86 3.43 2.97
N LYS A 33 8.87 2.55 2.77
CA LYS A 33 8.39 2.14 1.44
C LYS A 33 8.13 3.36 0.53
N GLN A 34 7.68 4.47 1.11
CA GLN A 34 7.49 5.74 0.40
C GLN A 34 8.78 6.38 -0.12
N GLU A 35 9.86 6.33 0.65
CA GLU A 35 11.19 6.82 0.27
C GLU A 35 11.80 5.93 -0.82
N LEU A 36 11.67 4.60 -0.68
CA LEU A 36 12.09 3.65 -1.70
C LEU A 36 11.35 3.89 -3.02
N LEU A 37 10.03 4.11 -2.97
CA LEU A 37 9.22 4.43 -4.14
C LEU A 37 9.70 5.72 -4.82
N SER A 38 9.98 6.75 -4.03
CA SER A 38 10.50 8.02 -4.53
C SER A 38 11.87 7.84 -5.20
N GLY A 39 12.76 7.06 -4.57
CA GLY A 39 14.08 6.73 -5.12
C GLY A 39 13.98 6.00 -6.46
N LEU A 40 13.18 4.93 -6.53
CA LEU A 40 12.97 4.17 -7.76
C LEU A 40 12.38 5.01 -8.90
N LYS A 41 11.44 5.90 -8.60
CA LYS A 41 10.88 6.85 -9.59
C LYS A 41 11.95 7.80 -10.12
N ALA A 42 12.77 8.36 -9.24
CA ALA A 42 13.86 9.24 -9.63
C ALA A 42 14.92 8.51 -10.49
N GLU A 43 15.30 7.30 -10.09
CA GLU A 43 16.21 6.46 -10.88
C GLU A 43 15.63 6.13 -12.26
N LEU A 44 14.37 5.72 -12.34
CA LEU A 44 13.71 5.44 -13.61
C LEU A 44 13.69 6.69 -14.51
N GLU A 45 13.36 7.85 -13.95
CA GLU A 45 13.37 9.11 -14.69
C GLU A 45 14.78 9.44 -15.21
N GLN A 46 15.81 9.23 -14.38
CA GLN A 46 17.20 9.42 -14.78
C GLN A 46 17.58 8.44 -15.91
N ASN A 47 17.27 7.16 -15.75
CA ASN A 47 17.52 6.13 -16.76
C ASN A 47 16.84 6.46 -18.08
N MET A 48 15.60 6.96 -18.06
CA MET A 48 14.90 7.40 -19.26
C MET A 48 15.54 8.63 -19.91
N LYS A 49 16.06 9.58 -19.13
CA LYS A 49 16.75 10.78 -19.64
C LYS A 49 18.09 10.45 -20.28
N SER A 50 18.84 9.51 -19.72
CA SER A 50 20.16 9.11 -20.25
C SER A 50 20.11 7.89 -21.17
N PHE A 51 18.93 7.31 -21.40
CA PHE A 51 18.74 6.04 -22.08
C PHE A 51 19.55 5.91 -23.37
N GLU A 52 19.41 6.87 -24.29
CA GLU A 52 20.08 6.81 -25.59
C GLU A 52 21.61 6.85 -25.46
N ALA A 53 22.14 7.70 -24.57
CA ALA A 53 23.57 7.83 -24.34
C ALA A 53 24.15 6.60 -23.65
N ASP A 54 23.41 6.01 -22.71
CA ASP A 54 23.82 4.82 -21.96
C ASP A 54 23.77 3.59 -22.85
N PHE A 55 22.71 3.45 -23.64
CA PHE A 55 22.60 2.40 -24.64
C PHE A 55 23.69 2.52 -25.70
N ALA A 56 23.99 3.71 -26.21
CA ALA A 56 25.07 3.90 -27.18
C ALA A 56 26.43 3.46 -26.62
N ARG A 57 26.73 3.78 -25.36
CA ARG A 57 27.94 3.31 -24.68
C ARG A 57 27.94 1.78 -24.54
N LYS A 58 26.83 1.20 -24.09
CA LYS A 58 26.67 -0.26 -23.95
C LYS A 58 26.83 -0.98 -25.29
N ALA A 59 26.23 -0.46 -26.35
CA ALA A 59 26.29 -1.01 -27.70
C ALA A 59 27.71 -0.93 -28.27
N LYS A 60 28.41 0.19 -28.09
CA LYS A 60 29.83 0.33 -28.44
C LYS A 60 30.67 -0.74 -27.74
N ASP A 61 30.55 -0.85 -26.42
CA ASP A 61 31.31 -1.83 -25.64
C ASP A 61 30.97 -3.27 -26.07
N PHE A 62 29.70 -3.53 -26.39
CA PHE A 62 29.27 -4.84 -26.90
C PHE A 62 29.89 -5.16 -28.25
N ILE A 63 29.95 -4.21 -29.18
CA ILE A 63 30.60 -4.40 -30.49
C ILE A 63 32.11 -4.63 -30.31
N GLU A 64 32.78 -3.81 -29.50
CA GLU A 64 34.22 -3.95 -29.23
C GLU A 64 34.58 -5.31 -28.60
N GLN A 65 33.68 -5.90 -27.82
CA GLN A 65 33.86 -7.21 -27.19
C GLN A 65 33.47 -8.39 -28.09
N ASN A 66 32.82 -8.14 -29.23
CA ASN A 66 32.36 -9.18 -30.15
C ASN A 66 32.81 -8.87 -31.58
N PRO A 67 34.07 -9.18 -31.96
CA PRO A 67 34.62 -8.89 -33.29
C PRO A 67 33.79 -9.47 -34.45
N ASP A 68 33.20 -10.65 -34.27
CA ASP A 68 32.32 -11.27 -35.27
C ASP A 68 31.07 -10.41 -35.55
N LEU A 69 30.61 -9.63 -34.57
CA LEU A 69 29.53 -8.67 -34.77
C LEU A 69 30.00 -7.48 -35.61
N GLU A 70 31.23 -7.00 -35.41
CA GLU A 70 31.80 -5.96 -36.26
C GLU A 70 31.94 -6.42 -37.71
N GLU A 71 32.30 -7.69 -37.94
CA GLU A 71 32.33 -8.28 -39.28
C GLU A 71 30.95 -8.29 -39.93
N LEU A 72 29.88 -8.60 -39.18
CA LEU A 72 28.50 -8.52 -39.69
C LEU A 72 28.16 -7.12 -40.21
N PHE A 73 28.71 -6.04 -39.67
CA PHE A 73 28.45 -4.69 -40.20
C PHE A 73 28.90 -4.54 -41.67
N PHE A 74 29.98 -5.21 -42.04
CA PHE A 74 30.52 -5.20 -43.39
C PHE A 74 29.85 -6.25 -44.28
N GLU A 75 29.66 -7.46 -43.76
CA GLU A 75 29.18 -8.61 -44.54
C GLU A 75 27.66 -8.72 -44.63
N ASN A 76 26.95 -8.45 -43.53
CA ASN A 76 25.49 -8.57 -43.42
C ASN A 76 24.90 -7.56 -42.43
N LYS A 77 24.66 -6.35 -42.93
CA LYS A 77 24.12 -5.23 -42.14
C LYS A 77 22.78 -5.53 -41.47
N GLU A 78 21.93 -6.33 -42.10
CA GLU A 78 20.64 -6.71 -41.54
C GLU A 78 20.84 -7.51 -40.25
N ALA A 79 21.64 -8.58 -40.31
CA ALA A 79 21.98 -9.39 -39.14
C ALA A 79 22.69 -8.58 -38.04
N PHE A 80 23.53 -7.61 -38.42
CA PHE A 80 24.13 -6.68 -37.47
C PHE A 80 23.07 -5.88 -36.70
N PHE A 81 22.15 -5.21 -37.43
CA PHE A 81 21.11 -4.41 -36.78
C PHE A 81 20.12 -5.24 -35.97
N GLU A 82 19.80 -6.48 -36.38
CA GLU A 82 19.00 -7.41 -35.57
C GLU A 82 19.65 -7.67 -34.19
N LYS A 83 20.97 -7.86 -34.14
CA LYS A 83 21.70 -8.04 -32.88
C LYS A 83 21.70 -6.79 -32.02
N ILE A 84 21.86 -5.61 -32.61
CA ILE A 84 21.79 -4.34 -31.88
C ILE A 84 20.38 -4.09 -31.32
N LEU A 85 19.33 -4.39 -32.09
CA LEU A 85 17.94 -4.29 -31.60
C LEU A 85 17.65 -5.29 -30.48
N ALA A 86 18.18 -6.52 -30.58
CA ALA A 86 18.06 -7.49 -29.49
C ALA A 86 18.72 -6.98 -28.20
N LEU A 87 19.92 -6.39 -28.31
CA LEU A 87 20.61 -5.75 -27.18
C LEU A 87 19.81 -4.57 -26.61
N GLN A 88 19.19 -3.76 -27.48
CA GLN A 88 18.34 -2.66 -27.05
C GLN A 88 17.14 -3.14 -26.24
N ASN A 89 16.46 -4.18 -26.71
CA ASN A 89 15.31 -4.75 -26.01
C ASN A 89 15.71 -5.34 -24.65
N GLU A 90 16.87 -5.99 -24.55
CA GLU A 90 17.40 -6.45 -23.27
C GLU A 90 17.68 -5.27 -22.33
N PHE A 91 18.33 -4.21 -22.84
CA PHE A 91 18.64 -3.03 -22.06
C PHE A 91 17.38 -2.30 -21.56
N ILE A 92 16.34 -2.18 -22.40
CA ILE A 92 15.02 -1.65 -22.00
C ILE A 92 14.43 -2.50 -20.87
N LYS A 93 14.44 -3.82 -21.03
CA LYS A 93 13.87 -4.73 -20.03
C LYS A 93 14.56 -4.59 -18.67
N THR A 94 15.89 -4.49 -18.65
CA THR A 94 16.66 -4.42 -17.41
C THR A 94 16.60 -3.05 -16.75
N GLU A 95 16.77 -1.98 -17.52
CA GLU A 95 16.93 -0.62 -16.98
C GLU A 95 15.62 0.15 -16.81
N ILE A 96 14.56 -0.27 -17.52
CA ILE A 96 13.27 0.43 -17.55
C ILE A 96 12.17 -0.50 -17.02
N GLU A 97 11.85 -1.59 -17.72
CA GLU A 97 10.67 -2.41 -17.41
C GLU A 97 10.76 -3.01 -16.01
N SER A 98 11.90 -3.60 -15.63
CA SER A 98 12.13 -4.14 -14.29
C SER A 98 11.89 -3.11 -13.17
N LYS A 99 12.28 -1.85 -13.40
CA LYS A 99 12.05 -0.76 -12.43
C LYS A 99 10.59 -0.31 -12.42
N GLN A 100 9.93 -0.27 -13.57
CA GLN A 100 8.49 0.01 -13.67
C GLN A 100 7.67 -1.04 -12.91
N ASP A 101 8.01 -2.32 -13.07
CA ASP A 101 7.37 -3.42 -12.34
C ASP A 101 7.58 -3.28 -10.83
N ALA A 102 8.81 -2.98 -10.40
CA ALA A 102 9.12 -2.74 -8.99
C ALA A 102 8.32 -1.56 -8.40
N ILE A 103 8.20 -0.45 -9.14
CA ILE A 103 7.39 0.70 -8.76
C ILE A 103 5.92 0.30 -8.62
N SER A 104 5.34 -0.37 -9.63
CA SER A 104 3.93 -0.77 -9.60
C SER A 104 3.63 -1.70 -8.44
N ASN A 105 4.52 -2.66 -8.14
CA ASN A 105 4.37 -3.57 -7.01
C ASN A 105 4.40 -2.81 -5.69
N LEU A 106 5.37 -1.91 -5.52
CA LEU A 106 5.52 -1.13 -4.30
C LEU A 106 4.35 -0.15 -4.07
N GLU A 107 3.82 0.46 -5.14
CA GLU A 107 2.60 1.27 -5.06
C GLU A 107 1.38 0.44 -4.63
N GLY A 108 1.27 -0.79 -5.14
CA GLY A 108 0.24 -1.73 -4.72
C GLY A 108 0.34 -2.07 -3.23
N GLU A 109 1.54 -2.40 -2.75
CA GLU A 109 1.79 -2.68 -1.34
C GLU A 109 1.47 -1.49 -0.45
N ILE A 110 1.96 -0.29 -0.79
CA ILE A 110 1.70 0.95 -0.02
C ILE A 110 0.19 1.22 0.04
N THR A 111 -0.51 1.02 -1.08
CA THR A 111 -1.97 1.22 -1.14
C THR A 111 -2.68 0.26 -0.19
N LEU A 112 -2.31 -1.02 -0.21
CA LEU A 112 -2.88 -2.03 0.67
C LEU A 112 -2.58 -1.72 2.14
N ASP A 113 -1.32 -1.41 2.47
CA ASP A 113 -0.89 -1.07 3.83
C ASP A 113 -1.66 0.15 4.36
N ASN A 114 -1.84 1.18 3.53
CA ASN A 114 -2.61 2.37 3.88
C ASN A 114 -4.10 2.06 4.10
N GLN A 115 -4.70 1.20 3.27
CA GLN A 115 -6.09 0.79 3.43
C GLN A 115 -6.30 0.02 4.74
N LEU A 116 -5.42 -0.95 5.04
CA LEU A 116 -5.46 -1.71 6.27
C LEU A 116 -5.27 -0.80 7.49
N GLY A 117 -4.27 0.07 7.46
CA GLY A 117 -4.03 1.04 8.54
C GLY A 117 -5.21 2.00 8.75
N ALA A 118 -5.87 2.44 7.68
CA ALA A 118 -7.07 3.28 7.78
C ALA A 118 -8.25 2.54 8.42
N ILE A 119 -8.43 1.25 8.11
CA ILE A 119 -9.47 0.41 8.73
C ILE A 119 -9.16 0.18 10.22
N GLU A 120 -7.92 -0.18 10.57
CA GLU A 120 -7.51 -0.38 11.96
C GLU A 120 -7.68 0.89 12.79
N LYS A 121 -7.29 2.03 12.23
CA LYS A 121 -7.49 3.34 12.87
C LYS A 121 -8.97 3.64 13.05
N ALA A 122 -9.79 3.46 12.01
CA ALA A 122 -11.24 3.70 12.12
C ALA A 122 -11.91 2.77 13.14
N LYS A 123 -11.49 1.51 13.22
CA LYS A 123 -11.93 0.57 14.26
C LYS A 123 -11.59 1.08 15.65
N ALA A 124 -10.35 1.53 15.85
CA ALA A 124 -9.90 2.04 17.15
C ALA A 124 -10.64 3.34 17.53
N ASP A 125 -10.80 4.26 16.59
CA ASP A 125 -11.54 5.52 16.78
C ASP A 125 -13.01 5.23 17.14
N PHE A 126 -13.67 4.30 16.43
CA PHE A 126 -15.04 3.89 16.72
C PHE A 126 -15.19 3.24 18.11
N GLN A 127 -14.27 2.34 18.51
CA GLN A 127 -14.33 1.71 19.84
C GLN A 127 -14.18 2.74 20.97
N GLN A 128 -13.41 3.80 20.74
CA GLN A 128 -13.26 4.89 21.73
C GLN A 128 -14.54 5.70 21.87
N GLU A 129 -15.25 5.95 20.76
CA GLU A 129 -16.52 6.68 20.76
C GLU A 129 -17.69 5.82 21.26
N HIS A 130 -17.65 4.52 21.03
CA HIS A 130 -18.68 3.55 21.38
C HIS A 130 -18.10 2.39 22.23
N PRO A 131 -17.69 2.66 23.49
CA PRO A 131 -17.04 1.66 24.34
C PRO A 131 -17.95 0.47 24.69
N ASP A 132 -19.27 0.67 24.63
CA ASP A 132 -20.27 -0.35 24.97
C ASP A 132 -20.60 -1.29 23.80
N VAL A 133 -20.10 -0.99 22.60
CA VAL A 133 -20.38 -1.75 21.39
C VAL A 133 -19.28 -2.78 21.15
N ASP A 134 -19.67 -4.04 20.94
CA ASP A 134 -18.75 -5.09 20.52
C ASP A 134 -18.55 -5.04 19.00
N ILE A 135 -17.38 -4.53 18.58
CA ILE A 135 -17.03 -4.44 17.15
C ILE A 135 -16.99 -5.82 16.48
N GLN A 136 -16.64 -6.88 17.20
CA GLN A 136 -16.64 -8.22 16.61
C GLN A 136 -18.06 -8.67 16.27
N GLU A 137 -19.05 -8.29 17.08
CA GLU A 137 -20.46 -8.54 16.78
C GLU A 137 -20.91 -7.78 15.53
N LEU A 138 -20.50 -6.51 15.38
CA LEU A 138 -20.76 -5.73 14.16
C LEU A 138 -20.14 -6.37 12.91
N LEU A 139 -18.89 -6.85 12.99
CA LEU A 139 -18.23 -7.52 11.87
C LEU A 139 -18.88 -8.86 11.51
N VAL A 140 -19.37 -9.60 12.51
CA VAL A 140 -20.17 -10.82 12.29
C VAL A 140 -21.49 -10.47 11.61
N PHE A 141 -22.20 -9.44 12.08
CA PHE A 141 -23.41 -8.94 11.44
C PHE A 141 -23.17 -8.56 9.97
N TYR A 142 -22.10 -7.81 9.69
CA TYR A 142 -21.72 -7.45 8.32
C TYR A 142 -21.49 -8.69 7.43
N SER A 143 -20.78 -9.69 7.93
CA SER A 143 -20.35 -10.85 7.13
C SER A 143 -21.39 -11.96 7.01
N GLN A 144 -22.27 -12.13 8.01
CA GLN A 144 -23.19 -13.26 8.10
C GLN A 144 -24.67 -12.88 7.96
N GLU A 145 -25.05 -11.66 8.34
CA GLU A 145 -26.47 -11.25 8.39
C GLU A 145 -26.86 -10.28 7.26
N LEU A 146 -25.89 -9.63 6.61
CA LEU A 146 -26.15 -8.77 5.46
C LEU A 146 -26.17 -9.55 4.15
N THR A 147 -27.11 -9.19 3.27
CA THR A 147 -27.13 -9.68 1.89
C THR A 147 -25.98 -9.07 1.08
N PRO A 148 -25.52 -9.71 -0.02
CA PRO A 148 -24.45 -9.15 -0.86
C PRO A 148 -24.75 -7.74 -1.38
N ARG A 149 -26.02 -7.43 -1.65
CA ARG A 149 -26.45 -6.09 -2.07
C ARG A 149 -26.32 -5.05 -0.96
N GLU A 150 -26.58 -5.44 0.29
CA GLU A 150 -26.37 -4.55 1.45
C GLU A 150 -24.87 -4.37 1.72
N GLN A 151 -24.07 -5.44 1.66
CA GLN A 151 -22.61 -5.36 1.81
C GLN A 151 -21.98 -4.39 0.79
N GLN A 152 -22.40 -4.46 -0.47
CA GLN A 152 -21.95 -3.54 -1.53
C GLN A 152 -22.23 -2.07 -1.24
N ALA A 153 -23.28 -1.75 -0.47
CA ALA A 153 -23.58 -0.37 -0.10
C ALA A 153 -22.52 0.23 0.85
N PHE A 154 -21.76 -0.63 1.54
CA PHE A 154 -20.69 -0.25 2.46
C PHE A 154 -19.31 -0.24 1.80
N GLU A 155 -19.11 -0.95 0.68
CA GLU A 155 -17.82 -1.04 -0.01
C GLU A 155 -17.27 0.31 -0.50
N SER A 156 -18.15 1.29 -0.76
CA SER A 156 -17.75 2.63 -1.20
C SER A 156 -17.53 3.63 -0.06
N LEU A 157 -17.82 3.26 1.18
CA LEU A 157 -17.72 4.16 2.32
C LEU A 157 -16.27 4.28 2.79
N ALA A 158 -15.91 5.46 3.31
CA ALA A 158 -14.64 5.60 3.99
C ALA A 158 -14.61 4.71 5.25
N PRO A 159 -13.45 4.17 5.67
CA PRO A 159 -13.39 3.29 6.85
C PRO A 159 -13.99 3.89 8.13
N THR A 160 -13.89 5.22 8.31
CA THR A 160 -14.50 5.95 9.44
C THR A 160 -16.02 6.02 9.36
N GLU A 161 -16.59 6.06 8.15
CA GLU A 161 -18.04 6.09 7.92
C GLU A 161 -18.63 4.67 8.00
N LEU A 162 -17.84 3.67 7.60
CA LEU A 162 -18.22 2.25 7.58
C LEU A 162 -18.75 1.78 8.94
N PHE A 163 -17.98 1.96 10.01
CA PHE A 163 -18.36 1.45 11.34
C PHE A 163 -19.60 2.15 11.90
N ASN A 164 -19.72 3.46 11.68
CA ASN A 164 -20.89 4.24 12.09
C ASN A 164 -22.16 3.80 11.34
N ALA A 165 -22.09 3.69 10.01
CA ALA A 165 -23.22 3.25 9.20
C ALA A 165 -23.61 1.79 9.51
N LEU A 166 -22.62 0.93 9.80
CA LEU A 166 -22.86 -0.46 10.19
C LEU A 166 -23.56 -0.56 11.54
N TYR A 167 -23.17 0.28 12.51
CA TYR A 167 -23.81 0.36 13.81
C TYR A 167 -25.25 0.88 13.73
N GLU A 168 -25.51 1.91 12.93
CA GLU A 168 -26.87 2.40 12.66
C GLU A 168 -27.75 1.31 12.06
N LEU A 169 -27.22 0.54 11.10
CA LEU A 169 -27.96 -0.57 10.51
C LEU A 169 -28.22 -1.70 11.53
N TYR A 170 -27.21 -2.04 12.34
CA TYR A 170 -27.30 -3.08 13.38
C TYR A 170 -28.40 -2.75 14.40
N THR A 171 -28.38 -1.53 14.94
CA THR A 171 -29.39 -1.04 15.89
C THR A 171 -30.78 -0.96 15.26
N SER A 172 -30.89 -0.55 13.99
CA SER A 172 -32.18 -0.50 13.27
C SER A 172 -32.82 -1.88 13.07
N LYS A 173 -32.00 -2.94 12.94
CA LYS A 173 -32.46 -4.33 12.82
C LYS A 173 -32.70 -5.01 14.18
N GLY A 174 -32.55 -4.30 15.29
CA GLY A 174 -32.77 -4.80 16.64
C GLY A 174 -31.59 -5.60 17.21
N GLY A 175 -30.42 -5.52 16.58
CA GLY A 175 -29.16 -5.97 17.16
C GLY A 175 -28.63 -4.88 18.08
N GLY A 176 -28.53 -5.17 19.37
CA GLY A 176 -28.24 -4.18 20.40
C GLY A 176 -29.36 -4.12 21.42
N GLY A 177 -29.21 -4.90 22.50
CA GLY A 177 -30.04 -4.74 23.67
C GLY A 177 -29.82 -3.34 24.27
N GLU A 178 -30.90 -2.56 24.32
CA GLU A 178 -31.10 -1.39 25.19
C GLU A 178 -29.92 -0.42 25.33
N GLN A 179 -29.68 0.41 24.31
CA GLN A 179 -29.21 1.78 24.55
C GLN A 179 -30.27 2.77 24.04
N GLU A 180 -31.00 3.36 25.00
CA GLU A 180 -31.73 4.60 24.80
C GLU A 180 -30.74 5.70 24.36
N GLU A 181 -30.77 6.13 23.10
CA GLU A 181 -30.72 7.58 22.82
C GLU A 181 -31.24 8.00 21.43
N LYS A 182 -32.28 8.84 21.49
CA LYS A 182 -32.71 9.89 20.55
C LYS A 182 -32.83 9.54 19.07
N LEU A 183 -33.83 8.73 18.76
CA LEU A 183 -34.58 8.92 17.51
C LEU A 183 -35.20 10.34 17.52
N PRO A 184 -35.05 11.16 16.45
CA PRO A 184 -35.80 12.41 16.33
C PRO A 184 -37.29 12.09 16.39
N GLN A 185 -38.00 12.75 17.31
CA GLN A 185 -39.45 12.58 17.50
C GLN A 185 -40.13 12.69 16.13
N GLN A 186 -40.86 11.64 15.75
CA GLN A 186 -41.74 11.68 14.58
C GLN A 186 -42.60 12.94 14.69
N VAL A 187 -42.45 13.83 13.69
CA VAL A 187 -43.27 15.02 13.59
C VAL A 187 -44.72 14.54 13.53
N LYS A 188 -45.46 14.82 14.61
CA LYS A 188 -46.90 14.61 14.69
C LYS A 188 -47.53 15.36 13.52
N GLY A 189 -47.92 14.62 12.48
CA GLY A 189 -48.71 15.18 11.40
C GLY A 189 -50.00 15.73 12.01
N TYR A 190 -50.14 17.06 12.04
CA TYR A 190 -51.40 17.71 12.34
C TYR A 190 -52.37 17.39 11.19
N PRO A 191 -53.52 16.74 11.44
CA PRO A 191 -54.63 16.80 10.49
C PRO A 191 -55.38 18.11 10.78
N SER A 192 -55.06 19.14 10.01
CA SER A 192 -55.93 20.29 9.79
C SER A 192 -56.10 20.34 8.27
N ASP A 193 -57.25 20.08 7.68
CA ASP A 193 -58.50 20.77 7.94
C ASP A 193 -59.65 19.93 7.36
N ILE A 194 -60.63 19.58 8.19
CA ILE A 194 -61.95 19.17 7.71
C ILE A 194 -62.72 20.46 7.48
N SER A 195 -62.75 20.89 6.23
CA SER A 195 -63.72 21.87 5.76
C SER A 195 -64.21 21.47 4.36
N GLN A 196 -65.04 20.43 4.33
CA GLN A 196 -66.03 20.26 3.26
C GLN A 196 -67.42 20.35 3.85
N SER A 197 -67.92 21.59 3.83
CA SER A 197 -69.34 21.89 3.80
C SER A 197 -70.00 21.13 2.67
N ALA A 198 -71.14 20.53 2.99
CA ALA A 198 -72.03 19.81 2.11
C ALA A 198 -72.17 20.44 0.72
N ASN A 199 -72.00 19.63 -0.34
CA ASN A 199 -73.13 19.30 -1.20
C ASN A 199 -72.78 18.18 -2.19
N ASP A 200 -73.75 17.27 -2.32
CA ASP A 200 -74.20 16.69 -3.58
C ASP A 200 -73.49 15.48 -4.20
N SER A 201 -74.31 14.45 -4.40
CA SER A 201 -74.24 13.39 -5.40
C SER A 201 -73.26 12.21 -5.21
N LEU A 202 -73.75 11.20 -4.48
CA LEU A 202 -73.47 9.80 -4.81
C LEU A 202 -74.28 9.42 -6.07
N PRO A 203 -73.65 8.69 -7.01
CA PRO A 203 -74.18 7.38 -7.40
C PRO A 203 -73.04 6.34 -7.41
N THR A 204 -73.13 5.25 -6.63
CA THR A 204 -73.49 3.91 -7.15
C THR A 204 -72.92 3.67 -8.56
N GLU A 205 -72.03 2.72 -8.81
CA GLU A 205 -72.25 1.30 -8.56
C GLU A 205 -70.97 0.52 -8.92
N ARG A 206 -70.88 -0.67 -8.34
CA ARG A 206 -69.92 -1.71 -8.72
C ARG A 206 -70.15 -2.13 -10.18
N TYR A 207 -69.07 -2.32 -10.93
CA TYR A 207 -68.71 -3.60 -11.57
C TYR A 207 -67.23 -3.57 -11.94
#